data_AF-A0AAN6P5L2-F1
#
_entry.id   AF-A0AAN6P5L2-F1
#
_cell.length_a   1.000
_cell.length_b   1.000
_cell.length_c   1.000
_cell.angle_alpha   90.00
_cell.angle_beta   90.00
_cell.angle_gamma   90.00
#
_symmetry.space_group_name_H-M   'P 1'
#
loop_
_entity.id
_entity.type
_entity.pdbx_description
1 polymer ?
#
loop_
_entity_poly.entity_id
_entity_poly.type
_entity_poly.pdbx_seq_one_letter_code
_entity_poly.pdbx_strand_id
1 'polypeptide(L)' 'YQIRYALFPRTSEVVIQHLLPVLKQRGLFWDWYAVKGGTYQENIYGKKGVSRPPADHPATKYH' A
#
# COMPACT_ATOMS: atom_id res chain seq x y z
N TYR A 1 -5.14 3.96 -3.46
CA TYR A 1 -6.09 3.75 -4.58
C TYR A 1 -6.67 2.35 -4.48
N GLN A 2 -7.99 2.20 -4.45
CA GLN A 2 -8.63 0.90 -4.63
C GLN A 2 -8.88 0.69 -6.12
N ILE A 3 -8.34 -0.39 -6.70
CA ILE A 3 -8.50 -0.74 -8.11
C ILE A 3 -9.57 -1.83 -8.19
N ARG A 4 -10.72 -1.52 -8.80
CA ARG A 4 -11.79 -2.49 -9.03
C ARG A 4 -11.52 -3.28 -10.31
N TYR A 5 -11.72 -4.60 -10.26
CA TYR A 5 -11.46 -5.50 -11.40
C TYR A 5 -12.71 -5.67 -12.27
N ALA A 6 -12.51 -5.68 -13.59
CA ALA A 6 -13.55 -6.06 -14.56
C ALA A 6 -13.43 -7.54 -14.97
N LEU A 7 -12.21 -8.10 -15.01
CA LEU A 7 -11.93 -9.52 -15.29
C LEU A 7 -10.59 -9.97 -14.65
N PHE A 8 -10.60 -10.88 -13.68
CA PHE A 8 -9.39 -11.39 -13.03
C PHE A 8 -8.83 -12.63 -13.76
N PRO A 9 -7.50 -12.79 -13.96
CA PRO A 9 -6.38 -11.94 -13.53
C PRO A 9 -5.97 -10.85 -14.55
N ARG A 10 -6.51 -10.88 -15.78
CA ARG A 10 -6.09 -10.04 -16.90
C ARG A 10 -6.16 -8.53 -16.60
N THR A 11 -7.15 -8.08 -15.83
CA THR A 11 -7.25 -6.64 -15.45
C THR A 11 -6.07 -6.20 -14.59
N SER A 12 -5.51 -7.05 -13.72
CA SER A 12 -4.35 -6.72 -12.89
C SER A 12 -3.10 -6.52 -13.73
N GLU A 13 -2.88 -7.38 -14.72
CA GLU A 13 -1.71 -7.32 -15.61
C GLU A 13 -1.70 -6.03 -16.44
N VAL A 14 -2.85 -5.66 -17.01
CA VAL A 14 -3.02 -4.42 -17.78
C VAL A 14 -2.74 -3.18 -16.90
N VAL A 15 -3.20 -3.19 -15.66
CA VAL A 15 -2.95 -2.08 -14.72
C VAL A 15 -1.46 -1.97 -14.37
N ILE A 16 -0.79 -3.10 -14.11
CA ILE A 16 0.65 -3.12 -13.84
C ILE A 16 1.44 -2.62 -15.04
N GLN A 17 1.09 -3.06 -16.25
CA GLN A 17 1.83 -2.74 -17.48
C GLN A 17 1.63 -1.28 -17.93
N HIS A 18 0.42 -0.75 -17.84
CA HIS A 18 0.09 0.55 -18.43
C HIS A 18 -0.07 1.68 -17.41
N LEU A 19 -0.70 1.42 -16.27
CA LEU A 19 -1.02 2.48 -15.30
C LEU A 19 0.13 2.71 -14.31
N LEU A 20 0.76 1.64 -13.84
CA LEU A 20 1.82 1.73 -12.83
C LEU A 20 3.00 2.62 -13.25
N PRO A 21 3.54 2.54 -14.49
CA PRO A 21 4.63 3.41 -14.92
C PRO A 21 4.24 4.89 -14.92
N VAL A 22 3.02 5.20 -15.35
CA VAL A 22 2.49 6.57 -15.41
C VAL A 22 2.29 7.13 -14.00
N LEU A 23 1.77 6.34 -13.06
CA LEU A 23 1.61 6.77 -11.67
C LEU A 23 2.96 7.03 -11.00
N LYS A 24 3.96 6.18 -11.25
CA LYS A 24 5.34 6.38 -10.76
C LYS A 24 5.96 7.65 -11.35
N GLN A 25 5.86 7.86 -12.67
CA GLN A 25 6.36 9.07 -13.32
C GLN A 25 5.74 10.35 -12.74
N ARG A 26 4.48 10.28 -12.28
CA ARG A 26 3.77 11.40 -11.65
C ARG A 26 4.01 11.53 -10.15
N GLY A 27 4.85 10.68 -9.54
CA GLY A 27 5.09 10.68 -8.09
C GLY A 27 3.89 10.24 -7.24
N LEU A 28 2.90 9.58 -7.86
CA LEU A 28 1.65 9.13 -7.21
C LEU A 28 1.71 7.68 -6.72
N PHE A 29 2.84 7.00 -6.94
CA PHE A 29 3.04 5.61 -6.54
C PHE A 29 4.47 5.40 -6.05
N TRP A 30 4.66 4.47 -5.11
CA TRP A 30 5.96 4.17 -4.53
C TRP A 30 6.83 3.32 -5.47
N ASP A 31 8.15 3.49 -5.38
CA ASP A 31 9.09 2.61 -6.07
C ASP A 31 9.44 1.37 -5.27
N TRP A 32 9.47 1.50 -3.96
CA TRP A 32 9.84 0.45 -3.02
C TRP A 32 8.98 0.52 -1.76
N TYR A 33 8.99 -0.56 -0.99
CA TYR A 33 8.43 -0.58 0.36
C TYR A 33 9.08 0.52 1.22
N ALA A 34 8.25 1.30 1.91
CA ALA A 34 8.70 2.42 2.74
C ALA A 34 9.56 1.97 3.93
N VAL A 35 9.32 0.77 4.47
CA VAL A 35 10.12 0.16 5.54
C VAL A 35 10.65 -1.19 5.08
N LYS A 36 11.96 -1.28 4.84
CA LYS A 36 12.62 -2.52 4.40
C LYS A 36 12.42 -3.63 5.43
N GLY A 37 11.77 -4.72 5.01
CA GLY A 37 11.42 -5.84 5.88
C GLY A 37 10.38 -5.52 6.96
N GLY A 38 9.70 -4.37 6.85
CA GLY A 38 8.66 -3.95 7.78
C GLY A 38 7.34 -4.67 7.53
N THR A 39 6.48 -4.64 8.54
CA THR A 39 5.09 -5.09 8.49
C THR A 39 4.25 -4.24 7.54
N TYR A 40 3.03 -4.70 7.28
CA TYR A 40 2.07 -3.95 6.46
C TYR A 40 1.78 -2.55 7.04
N GLN A 41 1.50 -2.46 8.34
CA GLN A 41 1.23 -1.18 9.01
C GLN A 41 2.43 -0.22 8.93
N GLU A 42 3.65 -0.72 9.15
CA GLU A 42 4.86 0.09 9.03
C GLU A 42 5.06 0.65 7.62
N ASN A 43 4.68 -0.10 6.58
CA ASN A 43 4.75 0.36 5.19
C ASN A 43 3.65 1.35 4.84
N ILE A 44 2.44 1.18 5.37
CA ILE A 44 1.32 2.12 5.18
C ILE A 44 1.64 3.47 5.84
N TYR A 45 2.16 3.45 7.06
CA TYR A 45 2.54 4.67 7.78
C TYR A 45 3.95 5.19 7.42
N GLY A 46 4.72 4.43 6.65
CA GLY A 46 6.12 4.75 6.34
C GLY A 46 7.03 4.85 7.57
N LYS A 47 6.68 4.20 8.68
CA LYS A 47 7.36 4.36 9.98
C LYS A 47 7.63 3.02 10.63
N LYS A 48 8.91 2.70 10.80
CA LYS A 48 9.36 1.51 11.54
C LYS A 48 8.92 1.60 13.01
N GLY A 49 8.50 0.47 13.57
CA GLY A 49 7.97 0.35 14.94
C GLY A 49 6.46 0.58 15.05
N VAL A 50 5.76 1.04 14.00
CA VAL A 50 4.29 1.16 13.97
C VAL A 50 3.68 -0.13 13.41
N SER A 51 3.90 -1.23 14.12
CA SER A 51 3.36 -2.55 13.73
C SER A 51 1.93 -2.79 14.23
N ARG A 52 1.42 -1.92 15.12
CA ARG A 52 0.07 -1.95 15.68
C ARG A 52 -0.72 -0.70 15.32
N PRO A 53 -2.07 -0.74 15.43
CA PRO A 53 -2.88 0.46 15.25
C PRO A 53 -2.39 1.61 16.15
N PRO A 54 -2.46 2.87 15.67
CA PRO A 54 -2.06 4.02 16.47
C PRO A 54 -2.92 4.16 17.73
N ALA A 55 -2.42 4.93 18.71
CA ALA A 55 -3.08 5.09 20.01
C ALA A 55 -4.53 5.59 19.93
N ASP A 56 -4.85 6.38 18.90
CA ASP A 56 -6.19 6.93 18.63
C ASP A 56 -7.15 5.91 18.00
N HIS A 57 -6.66 4.76 17.52
CA HIS A 57 -7.49 3.77 16.85
C HIS A 57 -8.38 3.00 17.86
N PRO A 58 -9.69 2.80 17.60
CA PRO A 58 -10.59 2.09 18.51
C PRO A 58 -10.12 0.69 18.93
N ALA A 59 -9.46 -0.03 18.03
CA ALA A 59 -8.92 -1.36 18.30
C ALA A 59 -7.87 -1.37 19.42
N THR A 60 -7.18 -0.26 19.68
CA THR A 60 -6.16 -0.13 20.74
C THR A 60 -6.71 -0.40 22.14
N LYS A 61 -8.03 -0.29 22.33
CA LYS A 61 -8.72 -0.58 23.60
C LYS A 61 -8.77 -2.07 23.98
N TYR A 62 -8.43 -2.97 23.06
CA TYR A 62 -8.61 -4.42 23.22
C TYR A 62 -7.30 -5.22 23.04
N HIS A 63 -6.14 -4.56 23.14
CA HIS A 63 -4.82 -5.15 22.94
C HIS A 63 -4.08 -5.45 24.24
#